data_AF-A0A820SJH5-F1
#
_entry.id   AF-A0A820SJH5-F1
#
_cell.length_a   1.000
_cell.length_b   1.000
_cell.length_c   1.000
_cell.angle_alpha   90.00
_cell.angle_beta   90.00
_cell.angle_gamma   90.00
#
_symmetry.space_group_name_H-M   'P 1'
#
loop_
_entity.id
_entity.type
_entity.pdbx_description
1 polymer ?
#
loop_
_entity_poly.entity_id
_entity_poly.type
_entity_poly.pdbx_seq_one_letter_code
_entity_poly.pdbx_strand_id
1 'polypeptide(L)'
;MRLDNDSKILGRWFNVFDEMCRKNAVYFANYVDIDLKDQLPGTMNMQRVTFDYNYYNNFEVSKVEFFRREEVRRWVDAIDSMHGIFKYRWSDTVLRYLTLAVFAEQNEVLHKPDYDLPYCHKCRL
;
A
#
# COMPACT_ATOMS: atom_id res chain seq x y z
N MET A 1 -0.54 -8.86 8.74
CA MET A 1 0.18 -7.62 9.08
C MET A 1 1.64 -7.81 8.79
N ARG A 2 2.26 -6.84 8.12
CA ARG A 2 3.71 -6.74 7.93
C ARG A 2 4.24 -5.60 8.80
N LEU A 3 5.39 -5.83 9.41
CA LEU A 3 6.16 -4.84 10.16
C LEU A 3 7.64 -5.15 9.92
N ASP A 4 8.37 -4.22 9.30
CA ASP A 4 9.80 -4.42 9.04
C ASP A 4 10.61 -4.29 10.34
N ASN A 5 11.78 -4.96 10.41
CA ASN A 5 12.60 -5.07 11.63
C ASN A 5 12.97 -3.72 12.29
N ASP A 6 13.22 -2.68 11.49
CA ASP A 6 13.59 -1.34 11.99
C ASP A 6 12.38 -0.43 12.25
N SER A 7 11.19 -1.02 12.32
CA SER A 7 9.94 -0.31 12.55
C SER A 7 9.56 -0.33 14.02
N LYS A 8 9.02 0.79 14.50
CA LYS A 8 8.51 0.92 15.87
C LYS A 8 7.10 1.45 15.84
N ILE A 9 6.22 0.72 16.50
CA ILE A 9 4.89 1.19 16.90
C ILE A 9 5.11 2.04 18.14
N LEU A 10 4.74 3.31 18.07
CA LEU A 10 4.89 4.25 19.17
C LEU A 10 3.54 4.45 19.86
N GLY A 11 3.56 4.92 21.11
CA GLY A 11 2.34 5.25 21.85
C GLY A 11 1.37 4.08 21.97
N ARG A 12 0.07 4.40 22.04
CA ARG A 12 -1.01 3.40 22.13
C ARG A 12 -1.79 3.36 20.83
N TRP A 13 -1.94 2.18 20.27
CA TRP A 13 -2.74 1.93 19.09
C TRP A 13 -4.08 1.33 19.49
N PHE A 14 -5.14 1.67 18.77
CA PHE A 14 -6.38 0.90 18.83
C PHE A 14 -6.22 -0.43 18.08
N ASN A 15 -7.21 -1.30 18.19
CA ASN A 15 -7.23 -2.54 17.44
C ASN A 15 -7.51 -2.27 15.96
N VAL A 16 -6.46 -2.16 15.15
CA VAL A 16 -6.55 -1.90 13.71
C VAL A 16 -7.35 -2.98 12.99
N PHE A 17 -7.29 -4.25 13.43
CA PHE A 17 -8.05 -5.33 12.81
C PHE A 17 -9.56 -5.15 13.02
N ASP A 18 -9.99 -4.78 14.23
CA ASP A 18 -11.42 -4.53 14.52
C ASP A 18 -11.93 -3.34 13.71
N GLU A 19 -11.13 -2.28 13.58
CA GLU A 19 -11.50 -1.11 12.78
C GLU A 19 -11.62 -1.47 11.29
N MET A 20 -10.68 -2.25 10.75
CA MET A 20 -10.78 -2.75 9.38
C MET A 20 -12.04 -3.61 9.18
N CYS A 21 -12.34 -4.52 10.11
CA CYS A 21 -13.57 -5.32 10.06
C CYS A 21 -14.82 -4.43 10.08
N ARG A 22 -14.87 -3.44 10.98
CA ARG A 22 -16.01 -2.50 11.14
C ARG A 22 -16.24 -1.65 9.90
N LYS A 23 -15.16 -1.25 9.21
CA LYS A 23 -15.20 -0.45 7.98
C LYS A 23 -15.33 -1.29 6.71
N ASN A 24 -15.31 -2.61 6.82
CA ASN A 24 -15.15 -3.53 5.69
C ASN A 24 -13.91 -3.20 4.82
N ALA A 25 -12.83 -2.75 5.44
CA ALA A 25 -11.61 -2.39 4.76
C ALA A 25 -10.79 -3.64 4.37
N VAL A 26 -10.11 -3.56 3.23
CA VAL A 26 -9.20 -4.60 2.73
C VAL A 26 -7.74 -4.26 2.99
N TYR A 27 -7.41 -2.98 3.21
CA TYR A 27 -6.05 -2.52 3.39
C TYR A 27 -5.95 -1.33 4.34
N PHE A 28 -4.93 -1.33 5.20
CA PHE A 28 -4.56 -0.23 6.08
C PHE A 28 -3.13 0.21 5.73
N ALA A 29 -3.02 1.35 5.07
CA ALA A 29 -1.79 1.91 4.54
C ALA A 29 -1.05 2.76 5.60
N ASN A 30 0.27 2.66 5.65
CA ASN A 30 1.12 3.49 6.51
C ASN A 30 1.08 4.98 6.13
N TYR A 31 1.29 5.31 4.87
CA TYR A 31 1.27 6.69 4.37
C TYR A 31 1.01 6.63 2.87
N VAL A 32 0.32 7.64 2.35
CA VAL A 32 0.15 7.87 0.91
C VAL A 32 0.98 9.08 0.57
N ASP A 33 1.94 8.96 -0.35
CA ASP A 33 2.37 10.17 -1.05
C ASP A 33 1.24 10.51 -2.01
N ILE A 34 0.56 11.64 -1.76
CA ILE A 34 -0.63 12.02 -2.52
C ILE A 34 -0.17 12.80 -3.74
N ASP A 35 -0.57 12.27 -4.90
CA ASP A 35 -1.11 12.97 -6.06
C ASP A 35 -0.99 14.51 -5.99
N LEU A 36 -0.01 15.07 -6.72
CA LEU A 36 -0.10 16.46 -7.15
C LEU A 36 -1.35 16.56 -8.01
N LYS A 37 -2.46 16.96 -7.37
CA LYS A 37 -3.88 17.02 -7.79
C LYS A 37 -4.21 17.47 -9.23
N ASP A 38 -3.22 17.88 -10.02
CA ASP A 38 -3.35 18.55 -11.32
C ASP A 38 -2.59 17.87 -12.47
N GLN A 39 -2.03 16.66 -12.29
CA GLN A 39 -1.46 15.88 -13.40
C GLN A 39 -2.21 14.56 -13.60
N LEU A 40 -2.81 14.38 -14.78
CA LEU A 40 -3.40 13.10 -15.16
C LEU A 40 -2.28 12.03 -15.25
N PRO A 41 -2.52 10.77 -14.85
CA PRO A 41 -1.52 9.70 -14.91
C PRO A 41 -0.84 9.54 -16.28
N GLY A 42 -1.56 9.88 -17.36
CA GLY A 42 -1.08 9.84 -18.74
C GLY A 42 -0.09 10.96 -19.13
N THR A 43 0.11 11.99 -18.30
CA THR A 43 1.07 13.09 -18.56
C THR A 43 2.30 13.04 -17.67
N MET A 44 2.37 12.07 -16.74
CA MET A 44 3.53 11.91 -15.87
C MET A 44 4.68 11.21 -16.60
N ASN A 45 5.90 11.67 -16.34
CA ASN A 45 7.08 10.87 -16.66
C ASN A 45 6.98 9.56 -15.86
N MET A 46 6.96 8.40 -16.53
CA MET A 46 6.83 7.09 -15.86
C MET A 46 7.86 6.88 -14.73
N GLN A 47 9.02 7.53 -14.80
CA GLN A 47 10.04 7.45 -13.75
C GLN A 47 9.60 8.15 -12.44
N ARG A 48 8.68 9.13 -12.51
CA ARG A 48 8.12 9.84 -11.35
C ARG A 48 6.91 9.13 -10.75
N VAL A 49 6.09 8.48 -11.58
CA VAL A 49 4.89 7.75 -11.10
C VAL A 49 5.25 6.73 -10.02
N THR A 50 6.36 6.01 -10.18
CA THR A 50 6.79 5.02 -9.17
C THR A 50 7.30 5.63 -7.88
N PHE A 51 7.71 6.91 -7.90
CA PHE A 51 8.16 7.64 -6.72
C PHE A 51 6.96 8.25 -5.98
N ASP A 52 6.06 8.88 -6.73
CA ASP A 52 4.94 9.65 -6.18
C ASP A 52 3.73 8.76 -5.80
N TYR A 53 3.62 7.53 -6.33
CA TYR A 53 2.46 6.65 -6.08
C TYR A 53 2.89 5.30 -5.50
N ASN A 54 3.05 5.27 -4.18
CA ASN A 54 3.38 4.06 -3.46
C ASN A 54 2.76 4.05 -2.07
N TYR A 55 2.46 2.85 -1.56
CA TYR A 55 2.25 2.65 -0.14
C TYR A 55 3.54 2.13 0.48
N TYR A 56 4.14 2.90 1.39
CA TYR A 56 5.26 2.44 2.19
C TYR A 56 4.84 1.23 3.04
N ASN A 57 5.14 0.04 2.55
CA ASN A 57 4.68 -1.22 3.12
C ASN A 57 5.62 -1.77 4.20
N ASN A 58 6.57 -0.97 4.68
CA ASN A 58 7.33 -1.26 5.91
C ASN A 58 6.39 -1.47 7.11
N PHE A 59 5.17 -0.96 7.01
CA PHE A 59 4.02 -1.33 7.82
C PHE A 59 2.78 -1.45 6.90
N GLU A 60 2.12 -2.60 6.91
CA GLU A 60 0.80 -2.79 6.28
C GLU A 60 -0.06 -3.77 7.08
N VAL A 61 -1.36 -3.48 7.21
CA VAL A 61 -2.35 -4.46 7.63
C VAL A 61 -3.29 -4.70 6.45
N SER A 62 -3.53 -5.96 6.11
CA SER A 62 -4.27 -6.30 4.91
C SER A 62 -5.10 -7.55 5.10
N LYS A 63 -6.23 -7.59 4.38
CA LYS A 63 -7.13 -8.75 4.29
C LYS A 63 -6.59 -9.72 3.25
N VAL A 64 -6.12 -10.88 3.66
CA VAL A 64 -5.46 -11.86 2.77
C VAL A 64 -6.41 -12.32 1.66
N GLU A 65 -7.71 -12.42 1.96
CA GLU A 65 -8.75 -12.83 1.01
C GLU A 65 -8.85 -11.87 -0.18
N PHE A 66 -8.58 -10.58 0.00
CA PHE A 66 -8.56 -9.60 -1.09
C PHE A 66 -7.53 -9.98 -2.16
N PHE A 67 -6.30 -10.32 -1.76
CA PHE A 67 -5.25 -10.73 -2.68
C PHE A 67 -5.44 -12.13 -3.28
N ARG A 68 -6.37 -12.92 -2.71
CA ARG A 68 -6.73 -14.25 -3.22
C ARG A 68 -7.87 -14.22 -4.23
N ARG A 69 -8.55 -13.08 -4.42
CA ARG A 69 -9.57 -12.90 -5.47
C ARG A 69 -8.99 -13.24 -6.84
N GLU A 70 -9.80 -13.85 -7.71
CA GLU A 70 -9.34 -14.39 -8.99
C GLU A 70 -8.78 -13.30 -9.92
N GLU A 71 -9.45 -12.15 -9.99
CA GLU A 71 -9.03 -10.99 -10.75
C GLU A 71 -7.71 -10.39 -10.24
N VAL A 72 -7.51 -10.34 -8.92
CA VAL A 72 -6.26 -9.84 -8.31
C VAL A 72 -5.11 -10.81 -8.59
N ARG A 73 -5.35 -12.13 -8.50
CA ARG A 73 -4.35 -13.13 -8.85
C ARG A 73 -3.95 -13.07 -10.32
N ARG A 74 -4.92 -12.94 -11.23
CA ARG A 74 -4.65 -12.78 -12.67
C ARG A 74 -3.81 -11.55 -12.98
N TRP A 75 -4.04 -10.44 -12.28
CA TRP A 75 -3.19 -9.24 -12.37
C TRP A 75 -1.75 -9.51 -11.91
N VAL A 76 -1.57 -10.19 -10.78
CA VAL A 76 -0.24 -10.57 -10.27
C VAL A 76 0.48 -11.51 -11.25
N ASP A 77 -0.22 -12.52 -11.77
CA ASP A 77 0.33 -13.46 -12.75
C ASP A 77 0.76 -12.74 -14.05
N ALA A 78 -0.04 -11.77 -14.49
CA ALA A 78 0.29 -10.93 -15.64
C ALA A 78 1.56 -10.11 -15.40
N ILE A 79 1.69 -9.46 -14.23
CA ILE A 79 2.91 -8.73 -13.84
C ILE A 79 4.13 -9.66 -13.82
N ASP A 80 4.02 -10.83 -13.19
CA ASP A 80 5.13 -11.76 -13.03
C ASP A 80 5.63 -12.28 -14.38
N SER A 81 4.70 -12.55 -15.31
CA SER A 81 5.01 -12.98 -16.68
C SER A 81 5.88 -11.99 -17.48
N MET A 82 5.87 -10.69 -17.11
CA MET A 82 6.70 -9.67 -17.74
C MET A 82 8.16 -9.69 -17.24
N HIS A 83 8.42 -10.40 -16.14
CA HIS A 83 9.71 -10.48 -15.46
C HIS A 83 10.28 -9.12 -15.04
N GLY A 84 9.43 -8.08 -14.94
CA GLY A 84 9.85 -6.72 -14.63
C GLY A 84 10.40 -6.56 -13.21
N ILE A 85 9.94 -7.40 -12.27
CA ILE A 85 10.48 -7.48 -10.91
C ILE A 85 11.99 -7.78 -10.96
N PHE A 86 12.40 -8.76 -11.77
CA PHE A 86 13.80 -9.17 -11.89
C PHE A 86 14.61 -8.25 -12.83
N LYS A 87 14.03 -7.82 -13.94
CA LYS A 87 14.72 -7.02 -14.97
C LYS A 87 14.89 -5.55 -14.58
N TYR A 88 13.90 -4.98 -13.88
CA TYR A 88 13.78 -3.54 -13.66
C TYR A 88 13.54 -3.17 -12.20
N ARG A 89 13.57 -4.14 -11.27
CA ARG A 89 13.36 -3.91 -9.84
C ARG A 89 12.04 -3.20 -9.55
N TRP A 90 10.95 -3.67 -10.16
CA TRP A 90 9.61 -3.20 -9.80
C TRP A 90 9.37 -3.41 -8.30
N SER A 91 9.21 -2.29 -7.59
CA SER A 91 9.05 -2.28 -6.14
C SER A 91 7.70 -2.86 -5.75
N ASP A 92 7.69 -3.68 -4.70
CA ASP A 92 6.46 -4.21 -4.12
C ASP A 92 5.55 -3.09 -3.58
N THR A 93 6.12 -1.97 -3.11
CA THR A 93 5.34 -0.79 -2.67
C THR A 93 4.48 -0.18 -3.78
N VAL A 94 5.03 -0.11 -5.00
CA VAL A 94 4.34 0.42 -6.19
C VAL A 94 3.34 -0.60 -6.71
N LEU A 95 3.73 -1.87 -6.83
CA LEU A 95 2.82 -2.93 -7.26
C LEU A 95 1.63 -3.09 -6.31
N ARG A 96 1.85 -2.90 -5.00
CA ARG A 96 0.80 -2.88 -3.99
C ARG A 96 -0.15 -1.71 -4.19
N TYR A 97 0.37 -0.50 -4.41
CA TYR A 97 -0.44 0.68 -4.72
C TYR A 97 -1.31 0.45 -5.96
N LEU A 98 -0.71 0.03 -7.08
CA LEU A 98 -1.43 -0.22 -8.32
C LEU A 98 -2.51 -1.29 -8.16
N THR A 99 -2.21 -2.39 -7.44
CA THR A 99 -3.20 -3.45 -7.20
C THR A 99 -4.41 -2.91 -6.44
N LEU A 100 -4.21 -2.09 -5.41
CA LEU A 100 -5.30 -1.49 -4.64
C LEU A 100 -6.05 -0.45 -5.47
N ALA A 101 -5.35 0.40 -6.22
CA ALA A 101 -5.97 1.42 -7.08
C ALA A 101 -6.87 0.82 -8.18
N VAL A 102 -6.57 -0.40 -8.64
CA VAL A 102 -7.37 -1.08 -9.67
C VAL A 102 -8.53 -1.90 -9.10
N PHE A 103 -8.35 -2.56 -7.95
CA PHE A 103 -9.28 -3.59 -7.46
C PHE A 103 -9.97 -3.30 -6.13
N ALA A 104 -9.52 -2.31 -5.37
CA ALA A 104 -10.18 -1.90 -4.13
C ALA A 104 -11.05 -0.67 -4.37
N GLU A 105 -12.18 -0.60 -3.68
CA GLU A 105 -12.94 0.65 -3.60
C GLU A 105 -12.20 1.65 -2.70
N GLN A 106 -12.38 2.95 -2.97
CA GLN A 106 -11.68 4.00 -2.22
C GLN A 106 -11.93 3.92 -0.71
N ASN A 107 -13.14 3.51 -0.29
CA ASN A 107 -13.51 3.37 1.11
C ASN A 107 -13.04 2.04 1.75
N GLU A 108 -12.52 1.10 0.96
CA GLU A 108 -11.93 -0.15 1.47
C GLU A 108 -10.44 0.02 1.84
N VAL A 109 -9.83 1.18 1.57
CA VAL A 109 -8.45 1.50 1.94
C VAL A 109 -8.46 2.56 3.03
N LEU A 110 -7.89 2.22 4.18
CA LEU A 110 -7.72 3.13 5.32
C LEU A 110 -6.29 3.65 5.37
N HIS A 111 -6.09 4.89 5.81
CA HIS A 111 -4.76 5.47 5.91
C HIS A 111 -4.41 5.81 7.35
N LYS A 112 -3.24 5.36 7.82
CA LYS A 112 -2.73 5.64 9.17
C LYS A 112 -2.78 7.13 9.56
N PRO A 113 -2.48 8.12 8.68
CA PRO A 113 -2.59 9.54 9.03
C PRO A 113 -4.00 9.97 9.43
N ASP A 114 -5.05 9.34 8.90
CA ASP A 114 -6.45 9.65 9.25
C ASP A 114 -6.81 9.27 10.70
N TYR A 115 -5.92 8.52 11.35
CA TYR A 115 -6.10 7.97 12.68
C TYR A 115 -5.03 8.45 13.68
N ASP A 116 -4.14 9.36 13.29
CA ASP A 116 -3.05 9.90 14.12
C ASP A 116 -2.17 8.83 14.79
N LEU A 117 -2.03 7.66 14.16
CA LEU A 117 -1.29 6.54 14.76
C LEU A 117 0.23 6.76 14.64
N PRO A 118 0.97 6.86 15.77
CA PRO A 118 2.38 7.15 15.72
C PRO A 118 3.18 5.88 15.41
N TYR A 119 3.95 5.96 14.33
CA TYR A 119 4.78 4.90 13.75
C TYR A 119 6.09 5.53 13.27
N CYS A 120 7.18 4.81 13.36
CA CYS A 120 8.41 5.20 12.69
C CYS A 120 9.15 3.99 12.10
N HIS A 121 9.89 4.22 11.02
CA HIS A 121 10.78 3.26 10.38
C HIS A 121 12.19 3.85 10.33
N LYS A 122 13.21 3.10 10.76
CA LYS A 122 14.61 3.57 10.88
C LYS A 122 14.79 4.79 11.79
N CYS A 123 14.00 4.86 12.86
CA CYS A 123 14.09 5.95 13.84
C CYS A 123 15.38 5.82 14.66
N ARG A 124 16.17 6.90 14.68
CA ARG A 124 17.28 7.06 15.62
C ARG A 124 16.68 7.28 17.01
N LEU A 125 17.09 6.46 17.98
CA LEU A 125 16.81 6.69 19.40
C LEU A 125 17.67 7.85 19.90
#